data_AF-A0A645HXA8-F1
#
_entry.id   AF-A0A645HXA8-F1
#
_cell.length_a   1.000
_cell.length_b   1.000
_cell.length_c   1.000
_cell.angle_alpha   90.00
_cell.angle_beta   90.00
_cell.angle_gamma   90.00
#
_symmetry.space_group_name_H-M   'P 1'
#
loop_
_entity.id
_entity.type
_entity.pdbx_description
1 polymer ?
#
loop_
_entity_poly.entity_id
_entity_poly.type
_entity_poly.pdbx_seq_one_letter_code
_entity_poly.pdbx_strand_id
1 'polypeptide(L)'
;MTYLSDKTKKIKTADENLSKITKLYESNIGPIYPANRDWFIEISEKIQADLFNKAIEICIDKSVVTPSYLKGIIKKWINDKIFTLDQYKAKEIELLNKENRISTSKNKKTSIENHEDYDEEIDEAMLKEIKELEAKLGVV
;
A
#
# COMPACT_ATOMS: atom_id res chain seq x y z
N MET A 1 7.69 -39.90 13.17
CA MET A 1 7.67 -39.15 14.45
C MET A 1 7.44 -37.65 14.19
N THR A 2 6.43 -37.27 13.41
CA THR A 2 6.34 -35.90 12.85
C THR A 2 5.03 -35.19 13.21
N TYR A 3 3.90 -35.91 13.21
CA TYR A 3 2.57 -35.33 13.46
C TYR A 3 2.35 -34.72 14.85
N LEU A 4 2.92 -35.31 15.91
CA LEU A 4 2.75 -34.81 17.28
C LEU A 4 3.55 -33.54 17.53
N SER A 5 4.76 -33.43 16.97
CA SER A 5 5.64 -32.26 17.11
C SER A 5 5.11 -31.03 16.38
N ASP A 6 4.48 -31.20 15.21
CA ASP A 6 3.89 -30.08 14.48
C ASP A 6 2.64 -29.52 15.17
N LYS A 7 1.83 -30.40 15.78
CA LYS A 7 0.64 -30.00 16.54
C LYS A 7 1.02 -29.23 17.82
N THR A 8 2.00 -29.69 18.58
CA THR A 8 2.46 -29.00 19.80
C THR A 8 3.13 -27.66 19.48
N LYS A 9 3.91 -27.60 18.39
CA LYS A 9 4.50 -26.35 17.90
C LYS A 9 3.42 -25.34 17.48
N LYS A 10 2.41 -25.79 16.72
CA LYS A 10 1.29 -24.94 16.28
C LYS A 10 0.49 -24.37 17.47
N ILE A 11 0.18 -25.20 18.47
CA ILE A 11 -0.53 -24.78 19.68
C ILE A 11 0.28 -23.73 20.45
N LYS A 12 1.57 -23.98 20.66
CA LYS A 12 2.46 -23.03 21.36
C LYS A 12 2.57 -21.69 20.62
N THR A 13 2.70 -21.71 19.30
CA THR A 13 2.76 -20.48 18.50
C THR A 13 1.45 -19.71 18.48
N ALA A 14 0.30 -20.39 18.49
CA ALA A 14 -1.00 -19.75 18.52
C ALA A 14 -1.23 -19.02 19.86
N ASP A 15 -0.82 -19.62 20.97
CA ASP A 15 -0.90 -19.03 22.31
C ASP A 15 0.02 -17.80 22.46
N GLU A 16 1.26 -17.88 21.96
CA GLU A 16 2.18 -16.75 21.92
C GLU A 16 1.64 -15.59 21.05
N ASN A 17 1.04 -15.91 19.91
CA ASN A 17 0.48 -14.91 18.99
C ASN A 17 -0.76 -14.23 19.60
N LEU A 18 -1.64 -15.01 20.23
CA LEU A 18 -2.80 -14.50 20.96
C LEU A 18 -2.36 -13.52 22.05
N SER A 19 -1.37 -13.90 22.87
CA SER A 19 -0.84 -13.05 23.93
C SER A 19 -0.30 -11.71 23.42
N LYS A 20 0.37 -11.71 22.26
CA LYS A 20 0.87 -10.47 21.63
C LYS A 20 -0.29 -9.61 21.13
N ILE A 21 -1.25 -10.21 20.42
CA ILE A 21 -2.41 -9.49 19.86
C ILE A 21 -3.25 -8.85 20.97
N THR A 22 -3.53 -9.56 22.05
CA THR A 22 -4.32 -9.01 23.16
C THR A 22 -3.61 -7.85 23.84
N LYS A 23 -2.31 -7.98 24.13
CA LYS A 23 -1.50 -6.88 24.69
C LYS A 23 -1.48 -5.65 23.79
N LEU A 24 -1.30 -5.84 22.47
CA LEU A 24 -1.35 -4.75 21.49
C LEU A 24 -2.70 -4.04 21.50
N TYR A 25 -3.79 -4.81 21.53
CA TYR A 25 -5.14 -4.24 21.57
C TYR A 25 -5.41 -3.47 22.86
N GLU A 26 -5.08 -4.04 24.02
CA GLU A 26 -5.32 -3.40 25.32
C GLU A 26 -4.50 -2.12 25.51
N SER A 27 -3.29 -2.09 24.97
CA SER A 27 -2.40 -0.93 25.09
C SER A 27 -2.77 0.24 24.18
N ASN A 28 -3.51 -0.01 23.08
CA ASN A 28 -3.76 0.99 22.04
C ASN A 28 -5.24 1.28 21.75
N ILE A 29 -6.13 0.31 21.95
CA ILE A 29 -7.55 0.41 21.56
C ILE A 29 -8.45 0.46 22.79
N GLY A 30 -8.27 -0.44 23.75
CA GLY A 30 -9.08 -0.49 24.97
C GLY A 30 -9.23 -1.90 25.57
N PRO A 31 -10.01 -2.05 26.64
CA PRO A 31 -10.12 -3.31 27.36
C PRO A 31 -10.79 -4.41 26.52
N ILE A 32 -10.36 -5.66 26.74
CA ILE A 32 -11.00 -6.82 26.14
C ILE A 32 -12.15 -7.30 27.03
N TYR A 33 -13.38 -7.08 26.54
CA TYR A 33 -14.58 -7.59 27.20
C TYR A 33 -14.74 -9.10 26.97
N PRO A 34 -15.29 -9.86 27.94
CA PRO A 34 -15.54 -11.30 27.80
C PRO A 34 -16.28 -11.69 26.51
N ALA A 35 -17.30 -10.91 26.11
CA ALA A 35 -18.08 -11.14 24.89
C ALA A 35 -17.26 -11.06 23.59
N ASN A 36 -16.06 -10.47 23.63
CA ASN A 36 -15.19 -10.32 22.47
C ASN A 36 -14.00 -11.29 22.48
N ARG A 37 -13.83 -12.15 23.50
CA ARG A 37 -12.64 -13.01 23.64
C ARG A 37 -12.46 -13.96 22.47
N ASP A 38 -13.54 -14.59 22.01
CA ASP A 38 -13.50 -15.56 20.92
C ASP A 38 -12.98 -14.93 19.61
N TRP A 39 -13.26 -13.65 19.40
CA TRP A 39 -12.73 -12.93 18.24
C TRP A 39 -11.20 -12.83 18.28
N PHE A 40 -10.59 -12.58 19.44
CA PHE A 40 -9.14 -12.52 19.55
C PHE A 40 -8.49 -13.89 19.31
N ILE A 41 -9.11 -14.95 19.82
CA ILE A 41 -8.67 -16.33 19.56
C ILE A 41 -8.71 -16.59 18.05
N GLU A 42 -9.86 -16.34 17.41
CA GLU A 42 -10.04 -16.54 15.96
C GLU A 42 -9.01 -15.74 15.13
N ILE A 43 -8.79 -14.46 15.47
CA ILE A 43 -7.84 -13.61 14.74
C ILE A 43 -6.40 -14.09 14.97
N SER A 44 -6.05 -14.53 16.18
CA SER A 44 -4.71 -15.03 16.49
C SER A 44 -4.34 -16.31 15.76
N GLU A 45 -5.34 -17.10 15.34
CA GLU A 45 -5.12 -18.29 14.52
C GLU A 45 -5.00 -17.95 13.02
N LYS A 46 -5.51 -16.78 12.60
CA LYS A 46 -5.58 -16.37 11.20
C LYS A 46 -4.44 -15.45 10.77
N ILE A 47 -4.03 -14.50 11.60
CA ILE A 47 -3.04 -13.48 11.23
C ILE A 47 -1.91 -13.39 12.26
N GLN A 48 -0.74 -12.95 11.81
CA GLN A 48 0.40 -12.69 12.68
C GLN A 48 0.23 -11.39 13.48
N ALA A 49 0.75 -11.36 14.70
CA ALA A 49 0.73 -10.18 15.57
C ALA A 49 1.36 -8.94 14.92
N ASP A 50 2.40 -9.11 14.08
CA ASP A 50 3.04 -7.99 13.39
C ASP A 50 2.10 -7.34 12.37
N LEU A 51 1.29 -8.15 11.68
CA LEU A 51 0.24 -7.64 10.80
C LEU A 51 -0.86 -6.94 11.62
N PHE A 52 -1.25 -7.50 12.76
CA PHE A 52 -2.21 -6.86 13.68
C PHE A 52 -1.70 -5.48 14.17
N ASN A 53 -0.41 -5.38 14.53
CA ASN A 53 0.22 -4.11 14.90
C ASN A 53 0.14 -3.11 13.75
N LYS A 54 0.39 -3.56 12.51
CA LYS A 54 0.24 -2.69 11.34
C LYS A 54 -1.18 -2.16 11.17
N ALA A 55 -2.21 -2.94 11.50
CA ALA A 55 -3.58 -2.45 11.48
C ALA A 55 -3.82 -1.35 12.53
N ILE A 56 -3.22 -1.46 13.71
CA ILE A 56 -3.27 -0.42 14.74
C ILE A 56 -2.57 0.85 14.27
N GLU A 57 -1.38 0.74 13.67
CA GLU A 57 -0.68 1.89 13.08
C GLU A 57 -1.59 2.63 12.09
N ILE A 58 -2.28 1.92 11.21
CA ILE A 58 -3.23 2.52 10.25
C ILE A 58 -4.38 3.22 10.97
N CYS A 59 -4.92 2.66 12.06
CA CYS A 59 -5.94 3.33 12.88
C CYS A 59 -5.42 4.66 13.45
N ILE A 60 -4.17 4.68 13.94
CA ILE A 60 -3.51 5.87 14.50
C ILE A 60 -3.25 6.90 13.41
N ASP A 61 -2.67 6.50 12.28
CA ASP A 61 -2.39 7.37 11.13
C ASP A 61 -3.65 8.05 10.59
N LYS A 62 -4.79 7.35 10.68
CA LYS A 62 -6.10 7.89 10.28
C LYS A 62 -6.82 8.64 11.40
N SER A 63 -6.26 8.68 12.61
CA SER A 63 -6.91 9.22 13.81
C SER A 63 -8.29 8.59 14.10
N VAL A 64 -8.47 7.31 13.74
CA VAL A 64 -9.69 6.51 13.98
C VAL A 64 -9.33 5.26 14.79
N VAL A 65 -9.00 5.46 16.06
CA VAL A 65 -8.55 4.40 16.98
C VAL A 65 -9.77 3.75 17.66
N THR A 66 -10.56 3.01 16.88
CA THR A 66 -11.77 2.34 17.38
C THR A 66 -11.76 0.83 17.09
N PRO A 67 -12.40 0.00 17.95
CA PRO A 67 -12.51 -1.44 17.70
C PRO A 67 -13.15 -1.77 16.35
N SER A 68 -14.18 -1.02 15.96
CA SER A 68 -14.92 -1.24 14.71
C SER A 68 -14.05 -0.99 13.49
N TYR A 69 -13.23 0.07 13.52
CA TYR A 69 -12.34 0.40 12.40
C TYR A 69 -11.22 -0.64 12.24
N LEU A 70 -10.59 -1.03 13.36
CA LEU A 70 -9.59 -2.09 13.39
C LEU A 70 -10.15 -3.41 12.83
N LYS A 71 -11.35 -3.82 13.27
CA LYS A 71 -12.05 -5.01 12.75
C LYS A 71 -12.29 -4.92 11.24
N GLY A 72 -12.62 -3.74 10.73
CA GLY A 72 -12.80 -3.49 9.31
C GLY A 72 -11.53 -3.72 8.49
N ILE A 73 -10.39 -3.21 8.95
CA ILE A 73 -9.08 -3.41 8.32
C ILE A 73 -8.73 -4.90 8.27
N ILE A 74 -8.81 -5.58 9.41
CA ILE A 74 -8.47 -7.00 9.53
C ILE A 74 -9.39 -7.86 8.64
N LYS A 75 -10.70 -7.57 8.64
CA LYS A 75 -11.67 -8.28 7.79
C LYS A 75 -11.34 -8.13 6.30
N LYS A 76 -10.97 -6.92 5.86
CA LYS A 76 -10.53 -6.68 4.48
C LYS A 76 -9.31 -7.53 4.14
N TRP A 77 -8.29 -7.55 5.00
CA TRP A 77 -7.09 -8.34 4.78
C TRP A 77 -7.35 -9.86 4.72
N ILE A 78 -8.19 -10.39 5.60
CA ILE A 78 -8.57 -11.81 5.56
C ILE A 78 -9.29 -12.16 4.25
N ASN A 79 -10.21 -11.30 3.80
CA ASN A 79 -10.89 -11.49 2.51
C ASN A 79 -9.91 -11.48 1.34
N ASP A 80 -8.91 -10.60 1.42
CA ASP A 80 -7.83 -10.42 0.46
C ASP A 80 -6.71 -11.47 0.58
N LYS A 81 -6.85 -12.46 1.47
CA LYS A 81 -5.86 -13.52 1.75
C LYS A 81 -4.50 -13.00 2.24
N ILE A 82 -4.52 -11.92 3.01
CA ILE A 82 -3.35 -11.31 3.66
C ILE A 82 -3.36 -11.71 5.14
N PHE A 83 -2.36 -12.50 5.53
CA PHE A 83 -2.23 -13.09 6.86
C PHE A 83 -0.90 -12.75 7.54
N THR A 84 0.08 -12.27 6.77
CA THR A 84 1.41 -11.87 7.27
C THR A 84 1.75 -10.43 6.87
N LEU A 85 2.68 -9.82 7.60
CA LEU A 85 3.16 -8.47 7.29
C LEU A 85 3.84 -8.41 5.91
N ASP A 86 4.53 -9.47 5.50
CA ASP A 86 5.20 -9.54 4.20
C ASP A 86 4.20 -9.60 3.04
N GLN A 87 3.10 -10.35 3.20
CA GLN A 87 2.02 -10.38 2.21
C GLN A 87 1.36 -9.00 2.05
N TYR A 88 1.20 -8.28 3.16
CA TYR A 88 0.69 -6.91 3.13
C TYR A 88 1.63 -5.98 2.35
N LYS A 89 2.94 -6.00 2.65
CA LYS A 89 3.95 -5.19 1.95
C LYS A 89 4.03 -5.52 0.45
N ALA A 90 3.99 -6.80 0.10
CA ALA A 90 4.00 -7.23 -1.30
C ALA A 90 2.80 -6.66 -2.07
N LYS A 91 1.62 -6.71 -1.47
CA LYS A 91 0.40 -6.14 -2.08
C LYS A 91 0.44 -4.62 -2.18
N GLU A 92 1.01 -3.94 -1.18
CA GLU A 92 1.21 -2.49 -1.21
C GLU A 92 2.11 -2.08 -2.39
N ILE A 93 3.22 -2.79 -2.60
CA ILE A 93 4.11 -2.57 -3.75
C ILE A 93 3.39 -2.83 -5.07
N GLU A 94 2.58 -3.89 -5.17
CA GLU A 94 1.79 -4.18 -6.37
C GLU A 94 0.81 -3.03 -6.71
N LEU A 95 0.12 -2.49 -5.71
CA LEU A 95 -0.80 -1.37 -5.87
C LEU A 95 -0.08 -0.10 -6.34
N LEU A 96 1.04 0.24 -5.71
CA LEU A 96 1.87 1.39 -6.11
C LEU A 96 2.38 1.25 -7.55
N ASN A 97 2.83 0.05 -7.94
CA ASN A 97 3.26 -0.22 -9.30
C ASN A 97 2.11 -0.10 -10.31
N LYS A 98 0.91 -0.54 -9.94
CA LYS A 98 -0.29 -0.39 -10.78
C LYS A 98 -0.69 1.07 -10.96
N GLU A 99 -0.64 1.88 -9.90
CA GLU A 99 -0.90 3.31 -9.94
C GLU A 99 0.14 4.04 -10.81
N ASN A 100 1.42 3.71 -10.67
CA ASN A 100 2.49 4.25 -11.52
C ASN A 100 2.36 3.86 -13.00
N ARG A 101 1.87 2.65 -13.29
CA ARG A 101 1.54 2.24 -14.67
C ARG A 101 0.34 3.01 -15.24
N ILE A 102 -0.65 3.34 -14.40
CA ILE A 102 -1.82 4.12 -14.82
C ILE A 102 -1.44 5.59 -15.05
N SER A 103 -0.60 6.19 -14.21
CA SER A 103 -0.13 7.57 -14.40
C SER A 103 0.72 7.72 -15.65
N THR A 104 1.64 6.78 -15.91
CA THR A 104 2.43 6.75 -17.16
C THR A 104 1.58 6.49 -18.41
N SER A 105 0.53 5.67 -18.32
CA SER A 105 -0.40 5.43 -19.44
C SER A 105 -1.32 6.62 -19.73
N LYS A 106 -1.71 7.41 -18.73
CA LYS A 106 -2.47 8.65 -18.92
C LYS A 106 -1.65 9.75 -19.61
N ASN A 107 -0.34 9.78 -19.38
CA ASN A 107 0.57 10.70 -20.08
C ASN A 107 0.91 10.25 -21.51
N LYS A 108 0.46 9.07 -21.97
CA LYS A 108 0.70 8.56 -23.33
C LYS A 108 -0.53 8.66 -24.24
N LYS A 109 -1.58 9.39 -23.83
CA LYS A 109 -2.82 9.62 -24.61
C LYS A 109 -2.91 11.03 -25.22
N THR A 110 -1.77 11.70 -25.44
CA THR A 110 -1.70 12.95 -26.20
C THR A 110 -0.56 12.96 -27.22
N SER A 111 -0.23 11.82 -27.81
CA SER A 111 0.72 11.77 -28.93
C SER A 111 0.58 10.48 -29.74
N ILE A 112 -0.60 10.24 -30.33
CA ILE A 112 -0.70 9.40 -31.53
C ILE A 112 -1.77 10.03 -32.41
N GLU A 113 -1.41 11.09 -33.12
CA GLU A 113 -1.97 11.39 -34.43
C GLU A 113 -0.86 12.07 -35.24
N ASN A 114 -0.54 11.43 -36.37
CA ASN A 114 0.21 11.95 -37.51
C ASN A 114 1.72 12.12 -37.32
N HIS A 115 2.45 11.02 -37.56
CA HIS A 115 3.83 11.10 -38.06
C HIS A 115 3.72 11.04 -39.59
N GLU A 116 3.42 12.17 -40.22
CA GLU A 116 3.71 12.38 -41.64
C GLU A 116 4.99 13.20 -41.74
N ASP A 117 5.85 12.72 -42.63
CA ASP A 117 7.15 13.21 -43.02
C ASP A 117 7.01 14.64 -43.59
N TYR A 118 7.51 15.65 -42.88
CA TYR A 118 7.71 17.00 -43.43
C TYR A 118 9.11 17.47 -43.04
N ASP A 119 10.05 17.36 -43.98
CA ASP A 119 11.24 18.22 -44.04
C ASP A 119 10.73 19.66 -44.31
N GLU A 120 10.38 20.39 -43.24
CA GLU A 120 10.09 21.82 -43.36
C GLU A 120 11.41 22.59 -43.46
N GLU A 121 11.72 23.00 -44.69
CA GLU A 121 12.76 23.97 -45.01
C GLU A 121 12.49 25.25 -44.20
N ILE A 122 13.41 25.60 -43.29
CA ILE A 122 13.25 26.74 -42.38
C ILE A 122 13.19 28.02 -43.21
N ASP A 123 12.02 28.65 -43.24
CA ASP A 123 11.79 29.91 -43.97
C ASP A 123 12.78 31.00 -43.53
N GLU A 124 13.44 31.62 -44.51
CA GLU A 124 14.49 32.64 -44.31
C GLU A 124 13.99 33.85 -43.48
N ALA A 125 12.68 34.10 -43.51
CA ALA A 125 11.99 35.10 -42.70
C ALA A 125 12.05 34.78 -41.19
N MET A 126 11.89 33.51 -40.79
CA MET A 126 11.99 33.10 -39.39
C MET A 126 13.42 33.24 -38.86
N LEU A 127 14.43 32.92 -39.69
CA LEU A 127 15.83 33.08 -39.31
C LEU A 127 16.20 34.55 -39.07
N LYS A 128 15.60 35.46 -39.84
CA LYS A 128 15.80 36.91 -39.68
C LYS A 128 15.16 37.43 -38.39
N GLU A 129 13.97 36.93 -38.05
CA GLU A 129 13.25 37.32 -36.83
C GLU A 129 13.99 36.85 -35.56
N ILE A 130 14.57 35.64 -35.59
CA ILE A 130 15.40 35.11 -34.50
C ILE A 130 16.64 36.00 -34.26
N LYS A 131 17.35 36.38 -35.32
CA LYS A 131 18.53 37.26 -35.20
C LYS A 131 18.19 38.63 -34.64
N GLU A 132 17.05 39.20 -35.02
CA GLU A 132 16.59 40.49 -34.49
C GLU A 132 16.20 40.41 -33.01
N LEU A 133 15.68 39.27 -32.56
CA LEU A 133 15.37 39.01 -31.15
C LEU A 133 16.64 38.83 -30.31
N GLU A 134 17.64 38.10 -30.81
CA GLU A 134 18.94 37.94 -30.15
C GLU A 134 19.66 39.28 -29.98
N ALA A 135 19.60 40.15 -31.01
CA ALA A 135 20.17 41.50 -30.94
C ALA A 135 19.44 42.40 -29.92
N LYS A 136 18.11 42.26 -29.78
CA LYS A 136 17.32 43.02 -28.78
C LYS A 136 17.53 42.54 -27.34
N LEU A 137 17.80 41.25 -27.16
CA LEU A 137 18.08 40.66 -25.85
C LEU A 137 19.55 40.79 -25.43
N GLY A 138 20.42 41.30 -26.31
CA GLY A 138 21.85 41.48 -26.04
C GLY A 138 22.60 40.16 -25.89
N VAL A 139 22.12 39.10 -26.56
CA VAL A 139 22.70 37.74 -26.50
C VAL A 139 23.70 37.51 -27.65
N VAL A 140 24.07 38.57 -28.38
CA VAL A 140 25.07 38.57 -29.46
C VAL A 140 26.44 39.00 -28.93
#